data_AF-A0A7S1F335-F1
#
_entry.id   AF-A0A7S1F335-F1
#
_cell.length_a   1.000
_cell.length_b   1.000
_cell.length_c   1.000
_cell.angle_alpha   90.00
_cell.angle_beta   90.00
_cell.angle_gamma   90.00
#
_symmetry.space_group_name_H-M   'P 1'
#
loop_
_entity.id
_entity.type
_entity.pdbx_description
1 polymer ?
#
loop_
_entity_poly.entity_id
_entity_poly.type
_entity_poly.pdbx_seq_one_letter_code
_entity_poly.pdbx_strand_id
1 'polypeptide(L)'
;MCHDATLVAVVEALAADYHVRGPFIRTMCLWLGRDQGAGAALLDGASITEEDVDLLSLLPQPPQVDKSYLDMFVPTNPTGRYILTLSIPAERLVAERLFVVSAWEVELARVTGASDVSQAGNMQCLRNEAFESVPFTYLPDWRLPAFGTLEFDFVVPRRPSSKVEVLSEEQFALLLAAMKQNVAPLVMRILALRRASQRLYVSCEQVAKLVSSMRGLSSRGEPRLEERKSRGRRRHVQPAHPVEIVLLSVLFFRIKDYTSAGRVLFLEGPFKSGARWH
;
A
#
# COMPACT_ATOMS: atom_id res chain seq x y z
N MET A 1 -27.23 -23.99 -14.66
CA MET A 1 -27.71 -23.98 -13.26
C MET A 1 -26.51 -23.99 -12.31
N CYS A 2 -25.74 -22.91 -12.29
CA CYS A 2 -24.54 -22.79 -11.45
C CYS A 2 -24.44 -21.33 -11.00
N HIS A 3 -25.45 -20.80 -10.28
CA HIS A 3 -25.52 -19.33 -10.10
C HIS A 3 -25.91 -18.81 -8.73
N ASP A 4 -26.30 -19.64 -7.75
CA ASP A 4 -26.66 -19.10 -6.43
C ASP A 4 -25.49 -19.10 -5.45
N ALA A 5 -24.81 -20.24 -5.24
CA ALA A 5 -23.75 -20.34 -4.24
C ALA A 5 -22.50 -19.50 -4.59
N THR A 6 -22.11 -19.47 -5.86
CA THR A 6 -20.94 -18.70 -6.32
C THR A 6 -21.15 -17.19 -6.20
N LEU A 7 -22.39 -16.74 -6.40
CA LEU A 7 -22.72 -15.33 -6.42
C LEU A 7 -22.88 -14.77 -5.00
N VAL A 8 -23.40 -15.58 -4.08
CA VAL A 8 -23.38 -15.31 -2.63
C VAL A 8 -21.94 -15.20 -2.13
N ALA A 9 -21.06 -16.15 -2.47
CA ALA A 9 -19.66 -16.11 -2.07
C ALA A 9 -18.91 -14.88 -2.61
N VAL A 10 -19.24 -14.41 -3.82
CA VAL A 10 -18.66 -13.19 -4.41
C VAL A 10 -19.14 -11.93 -3.67
N VAL A 11 -20.42 -11.86 -3.31
CA VAL A 11 -20.97 -10.71 -2.55
C VAL A 11 -20.41 -10.68 -1.12
N GLU A 12 -20.25 -11.83 -0.49
CA GLU A 12 -19.63 -11.98 0.84
C GLU A 12 -18.14 -11.60 0.82
N ALA A 13 -17.39 -12.09 -0.17
CA ALA A 13 -15.99 -11.71 -0.35
C ALA A 13 -15.82 -10.21 -0.61
N LEU A 14 -16.69 -9.60 -1.42
CA LEU A 14 -16.67 -8.16 -1.69
C LEU A 14 -17.02 -7.32 -0.44
N ALA A 15 -17.97 -7.79 0.37
CA ALA A 15 -18.33 -7.13 1.64
C ALA A 15 -17.19 -7.20 2.67
N ALA A 16 -16.51 -8.35 2.76
CA ALA A 16 -15.39 -8.57 3.66
C ALA A 16 -14.14 -7.77 3.26
N ASP A 17 -13.77 -7.73 1.97
CA ASP A 17 -12.49 -7.15 1.54
C ASP A 17 -12.54 -5.62 1.30
N TYR A 18 -13.64 -5.05 0.80
CA TYR A 18 -13.59 -3.73 0.16
C TYR A 18 -14.29 -2.57 0.88
N HIS A 19 -14.83 -2.78 2.09
CA HIS A 19 -15.61 -1.73 2.81
C HIS A 19 -16.70 -1.12 1.91
N VAL A 20 -17.38 -1.97 1.14
CA VAL A 20 -18.39 -1.55 0.17
C VAL A 20 -19.53 -0.86 0.93
N ARG A 21 -19.84 0.39 0.56
CA ARG A 21 -20.88 1.17 1.24
C ARG A 21 -22.22 0.45 1.16
N GLY A 22 -22.93 0.36 2.28
CA GLY A 22 -24.20 -0.38 2.36
C GLY A 22 -25.29 -0.07 1.32
N PRO A 23 -25.39 1.16 0.77
CA PRO A 23 -26.29 1.42 -0.37
C PRO A 23 -25.98 0.58 -1.62
N PHE A 24 -24.71 0.33 -1.93
CA PHE A 24 -24.31 -0.45 -3.10
C PHE A 24 -24.66 -1.94 -2.95
N ILE A 25 -24.48 -2.49 -1.75
CA ILE A 25 -24.88 -3.87 -1.41
C ILE A 25 -26.39 -4.02 -1.54
N ARG A 26 -27.18 -3.06 -1.00
CA ARG A 26 -28.64 -3.04 -1.17
C ARG A 26 -29.08 -3.00 -2.63
N THR A 27 -28.45 -2.18 -3.46
CA THR A 27 -28.74 -2.12 -4.90
C THR A 27 -28.45 -3.45 -5.58
N MET A 28 -27.34 -4.12 -5.24
CA MET A 28 -27.03 -5.45 -5.77
C MET A 28 -28.02 -6.52 -5.32
N CYS A 29 -28.42 -6.56 -4.04
CA CYS A 29 -29.41 -7.51 -3.53
C CYS A 29 -30.77 -7.32 -4.21
N LEU A 30 -31.20 -6.07 -4.42
CA LEU A 30 -32.42 -5.73 -5.15
C LEU A 30 -32.35 -6.18 -6.62
N TRP A 31 -31.20 -5.97 -7.27
CA TRP A 31 -30.99 -6.37 -8.67
C TRP A 31 -30.99 -7.90 -8.85
N LEU A 32 -30.62 -8.63 -7.81
CA LEU A 32 -30.59 -10.09 -7.77
C LEU A 32 -31.92 -10.71 -7.29
N GLY A 33 -32.97 -9.90 -7.06
CA GLY A 33 -34.30 -10.37 -6.68
C GLY A 33 -34.37 -11.00 -5.29
N ARG A 34 -33.41 -10.71 -4.40
CA ARG A 34 -33.41 -11.22 -3.02
C ARG A 34 -34.08 -10.19 -2.09
N ASP A 35 -34.92 -10.70 -1.19
CA ASP A 35 -35.70 -9.91 -0.24
C ASP A 35 -34.82 -9.12 0.74
N GLN A 36 -35.35 -8.00 1.26
CA GLN A 36 -34.62 -6.99 2.03
C GLN A 36 -33.93 -7.53 3.31
N GLY A 37 -34.36 -8.70 3.80
CA GLY A 37 -33.82 -9.34 5.00
C GLY A 37 -32.36 -9.79 4.87
N ALA A 38 -31.93 -10.31 3.71
CA ALA A 38 -30.54 -10.76 3.52
C ALA A 38 -29.57 -9.56 3.49
N GLY A 39 -30.01 -8.45 2.88
CA GLY A 39 -29.25 -7.20 2.89
C GLY A 39 -29.18 -6.55 4.29
N ALA A 40 -30.17 -6.78 5.15
CA ALA A 40 -30.15 -6.30 6.54
C ALA A 40 -29.17 -7.10 7.42
N ALA A 41 -29.13 -8.43 7.29
CA ALA A 41 -28.18 -9.28 8.02
C ALA A 41 -26.71 -8.99 7.67
N LEU A 42 -26.43 -8.61 6.41
CA LEU A 42 -25.11 -8.19 5.94
C LEU A 42 -24.70 -6.78 6.40
N LEU A 43 -25.65 -5.93 6.80
CA LEU A 43 -25.40 -4.51 7.10
C LEU A 43 -25.44 -4.18 8.59
N ASP A 44 -26.25 -4.88 9.37
CA ASP A 44 -26.34 -4.71 10.81
C ASP A 44 -25.73 -5.95 11.47
N GLY A 45 -24.38 -6.00 11.52
CA GLY A 45 -23.53 -7.07 12.08
C GLY A 45 -24.25 -8.00 13.06
N ALA A 46 -25.02 -8.93 12.51
CA ALA A 46 -25.85 -9.80 13.31
C ALA A 46 -24.90 -10.70 14.09
N SER A 47 -25.14 -10.79 15.39
CA SER A 47 -24.44 -11.69 16.29
C SER A 47 -24.57 -13.10 15.73
N ILE A 48 -23.50 -13.58 15.11
CA ILE A 48 -23.32 -14.96 14.67
C ILE A 48 -23.62 -15.83 15.89
N THR A 49 -24.69 -16.61 15.84
CA THR A 49 -24.99 -17.60 16.85
C THR A 49 -23.96 -18.72 16.78
N GLU A 50 -23.55 -19.28 17.93
CA GLU A 50 -22.47 -20.28 18.03
C GLU A 50 -22.68 -21.53 17.13
N GLU A 51 -23.90 -21.77 16.65
CA GLU A 51 -24.24 -22.86 15.73
C GLU A 51 -23.77 -22.62 14.27
N ASP A 52 -23.49 -21.38 13.86
CA ASP A 52 -22.98 -21.06 12.50
C ASP A 52 -21.44 -21.14 12.40
N VAL A 53 -20.76 -21.43 13.52
CA VAL A 53 -19.29 -21.54 13.61
C VAL A 53 -18.78 -22.86 13.00
N ASP A 54 -19.67 -23.82 12.72
CA ASP A 54 -19.30 -25.13 12.20
C ASP A 54 -19.02 -25.16 10.68
N LEU A 55 -19.30 -24.07 9.95
CA LEU A 55 -18.90 -23.93 8.55
C LEU A 55 -17.50 -23.29 8.41
N LEU A 56 -17.13 -22.41 9.36
CA LEU A 56 -15.80 -21.83 9.48
C LEU A 56 -14.77 -22.85 10.01
N SER A 57 -15.21 -23.87 10.73
CA SER A 57 -14.38 -25.01 11.18
C SER A 57 -14.07 -26.00 10.03
N LEU A 58 -14.92 -26.05 9.00
CA LEU A 58 -14.74 -26.86 7.79
C LEU A 58 -13.84 -26.21 6.74
N LEU A 59 -13.64 -24.89 6.82
CA LEU A 59 -12.62 -24.21 6.04
C LEU A 59 -11.25 -24.60 6.62
N PRO A 60 -10.29 -25.05 5.79
CA PRO A 60 -8.93 -25.27 6.27
C PRO A 60 -8.48 -23.99 6.94
N GLN A 61 -8.09 -24.09 8.22
CA GLN A 61 -7.56 -22.93 8.93
C GLN A 61 -6.49 -22.33 8.03
N PRO A 62 -6.59 -21.03 7.69
CA PRO A 62 -5.57 -20.42 6.87
C PRO A 62 -4.25 -20.70 7.59
N PRO A 63 -3.24 -21.27 6.89
CA PRO A 63 -1.92 -21.42 7.50
C PRO A 63 -1.57 -20.06 8.10
N GLN A 64 -1.03 -20.01 9.32
CA GLN A 64 -0.67 -18.74 9.94
C GLN A 64 0.24 -17.99 8.98
N VAL A 65 -0.35 -17.06 8.20
CA VAL A 65 0.34 -16.37 7.12
C VAL A 65 1.16 -15.31 7.82
N ASP A 66 2.40 -15.66 8.09
CA ASP A 66 3.40 -14.75 8.59
C ASP A 66 3.51 -13.60 7.56
N LYS A 67 2.95 -12.43 7.91
CA LYS A 67 2.95 -11.17 7.15
C LYS A 67 2.22 -11.23 5.80
N SER A 68 0.89 -11.24 5.84
CA SER A 68 0.06 -11.07 4.66
C SER A 68 0.35 -9.73 3.95
N TYR A 69 0.99 -9.76 2.78
CA TYR A 69 1.11 -8.59 1.90
C TYR A 69 -0.25 -8.00 1.51
N LEU A 70 -1.36 -8.73 1.68
CA LEU A 70 -2.71 -8.21 1.50
C LEU A 70 -3.00 -7.04 2.46
N ASP A 71 -2.54 -7.12 3.71
CA ASP A 71 -2.75 -6.04 4.66
C ASP A 71 -2.01 -4.75 4.26
N MET A 72 -0.87 -4.93 3.58
CA MET A 72 -0.01 -3.86 3.12
C MET A 72 -0.41 -3.30 1.74
N PHE A 73 -1.18 -4.07 0.97
CA PHE A 73 -1.64 -3.68 -0.35
C PHE A 73 -2.86 -2.76 -0.25
N VAL A 74 -2.72 -1.56 -0.81
CA VAL A 74 -3.82 -0.60 -0.93
C VAL A 74 -3.94 -0.26 -2.41
N PRO A 75 -4.98 -0.72 -3.13
CA PRO A 75 -5.11 -0.51 -4.58
C PRO A 75 -5.03 0.97 -5.00
N THR A 76 -5.48 1.88 -4.13
CA THR A 76 -5.47 3.33 -4.38
C THR A 76 -4.14 4.01 -4.04
N ASN A 77 -3.24 3.30 -3.36
CA ASN A 77 -1.85 3.69 -3.14
C ASN A 77 -0.92 2.46 -3.21
N PRO A 78 -0.73 1.88 -4.41
CA PRO A 78 0.01 0.64 -4.59
C PRO A 78 1.52 0.88 -4.75
N THR A 79 2.02 2.07 -4.44
CA THR A 79 3.45 2.37 -4.62
C THR A 79 4.28 1.71 -3.52
N GLY A 80 5.32 0.98 -3.91
CA GLY A 80 6.26 0.35 -2.98
C GLY A 80 7.07 -0.78 -3.60
N ARG A 81 8.01 -1.34 -2.83
CA ARG A 81 8.72 -2.58 -3.16
C ARG A 81 7.84 -3.78 -2.86
N TYR A 82 7.72 -4.70 -3.81
CA TYR A 82 7.01 -5.96 -3.68
C TYR A 82 7.98 -7.12 -3.87
N ILE A 83 7.93 -8.09 -2.96
CA ILE A 83 8.66 -9.37 -3.04
C ILE A 83 7.60 -10.43 -2.78
N LEU A 84 7.11 -11.03 -3.86
CA LEU A 84 5.93 -11.89 -3.86
C LEU A 84 6.32 -13.33 -4.19
N THR A 85 5.93 -14.25 -3.31
CA THR A 85 6.02 -15.68 -3.47
C THR A 85 4.77 -16.16 -4.21
N LEU A 86 4.89 -16.46 -5.50
CA LEU A 86 3.76 -16.80 -6.37
C LEU A 86 3.09 -18.14 -6.00
N SER A 87 3.77 -18.96 -5.20
CA SER A 87 3.22 -20.16 -4.59
C SER A 87 2.08 -19.86 -3.61
N ILE A 88 2.04 -18.64 -3.04
CA ILE A 88 1.01 -18.18 -2.11
C ILE A 88 -0.10 -17.51 -2.92
N PRO A 89 -1.33 -18.05 -2.94
CA PRO A 89 -2.41 -17.52 -3.77
C PRO A 89 -2.74 -16.04 -3.51
N ALA A 90 -2.66 -15.62 -2.25
CA ALA A 90 -2.87 -14.22 -1.85
C ALA A 90 -1.85 -13.26 -2.49
N GLU A 91 -0.56 -13.62 -2.48
CA GLU A 91 0.50 -12.78 -3.05
C GLU A 91 0.46 -12.77 -4.58
N ARG A 92 0.10 -13.92 -5.17
CA ARG A 92 -0.18 -14.00 -6.61
C ARG A 92 -1.34 -13.08 -7.01
N LEU A 93 -2.42 -13.04 -6.23
CA LEU A 93 -3.55 -12.15 -6.48
C LEU A 93 -3.14 -10.66 -6.39
N VAL A 94 -2.25 -10.32 -5.45
CA VAL A 94 -1.65 -8.97 -5.38
C VAL A 94 -0.87 -8.65 -6.66
N ALA A 95 -0.05 -9.58 -7.16
CA ALA A 95 0.69 -9.40 -8.42
C ALA A 95 -0.27 -9.16 -9.61
N GLU A 96 -1.28 -10.01 -9.77
CA GLU A 96 -2.30 -9.89 -10.81
C GLU A 96 -3.01 -8.53 -10.73
N ARG A 97 -3.37 -8.09 -9.53
CA ARG A 97 -4.04 -6.80 -9.33
C ARG A 97 -3.12 -5.62 -9.68
N LEU A 98 -1.84 -5.69 -9.34
CA LEU A 98 -0.85 -4.67 -9.69
C LEU A 98 -0.67 -4.57 -11.21
N PHE A 99 -0.68 -5.69 -11.94
CA PHE A 99 -0.60 -5.67 -13.40
C PHE A 99 -1.82 -5.04 -14.05
N VAL A 100 -3.03 -5.33 -13.52
CA VAL A 100 -4.26 -4.67 -13.96
C VAL A 100 -4.19 -3.16 -13.71
N VAL A 101 -3.68 -2.74 -12.56
CA VAL A 101 -3.47 -1.31 -12.27
C VAL A 101 -2.46 -0.70 -13.26
N SER A 102 -1.33 -1.37 -13.54
CA SER A 102 -0.34 -0.89 -14.51
C SER A 102 -0.95 -0.70 -15.90
N ALA A 103 -1.71 -1.69 -16.38
CA ALA A 103 -2.39 -1.61 -17.67
C ALA A 103 -3.39 -0.43 -17.73
N TRP A 104 -4.15 -0.21 -16.66
CA TRP A 104 -5.05 0.95 -16.56
C TRP A 104 -4.29 2.29 -16.58
N GLU A 105 -3.17 2.39 -15.85
CA GLU A 105 -2.35 3.61 -15.83
C GLU A 105 -1.73 3.91 -17.21
N VAL A 106 -1.32 2.88 -17.95
CA VAL A 106 -0.83 3.02 -19.34
C VAL A 106 -1.91 3.60 -20.26
N GLU A 107 -3.13 3.05 -20.22
CA GLU A 107 -4.23 3.56 -21.04
C GLU A 107 -4.63 4.99 -20.63
N LEU A 108 -4.67 5.27 -19.33
CA LEU A 108 -4.95 6.62 -18.84
C LEU A 108 -3.89 7.62 -19.31
N ALA A 109 -2.60 7.27 -19.23
CA ALA A 109 -1.50 8.08 -19.71
C ALA A 109 -1.60 8.34 -21.23
N ARG A 110 -1.98 7.33 -22.02
CA ARG A 110 -2.21 7.47 -23.47
C ARG A 110 -3.35 8.44 -23.78
N VAL A 111 -4.48 8.33 -23.08
CA VAL A 111 -5.65 9.21 -23.29
C VAL A 111 -5.36 10.65 -22.84
N THR A 112 -4.59 10.83 -21.77
CA THR A 112 -4.23 12.15 -21.25
C THR A 112 -3.00 12.79 -21.91
N GLY A 113 -2.30 12.06 -22.78
CA GLY A 113 -1.06 12.53 -23.41
C GLY A 113 0.08 12.72 -22.42
N ALA A 114 0.09 11.96 -21.31
CA ALA A 114 1.15 12.05 -20.31
C ALA A 114 2.47 11.51 -20.86
N SER A 115 3.57 12.19 -20.54
CA SER A 115 4.93 11.74 -20.91
C SER A 115 5.28 10.43 -20.22
N ASP A 116 6.02 9.57 -20.91
CA ASP A 116 6.55 8.34 -20.33
C ASP A 116 7.63 8.64 -19.29
N VAL A 117 7.46 8.10 -18.08
CA VAL A 117 8.38 8.19 -16.93
C VAL A 117 8.76 6.81 -16.38
N SER A 118 8.50 5.75 -17.15
CA SER A 118 8.89 4.38 -16.83
C SER A 118 10.41 4.20 -16.94
N GLN A 119 10.95 3.20 -16.25
CA GLN A 119 12.38 2.89 -16.29
C GLN A 119 12.83 2.34 -17.65
N ALA A 120 11.96 1.56 -18.30
CA ALA A 120 12.26 0.88 -19.56
C ALA A 120 11.73 1.60 -20.82
N GLY A 121 11.10 2.78 -20.68
CA GLY A 121 10.49 3.50 -21.80
C GLY A 121 9.29 2.77 -22.43
N ASN A 122 8.54 2.03 -21.61
CA ASN A 122 7.39 1.21 -22.01
C ASN A 122 6.07 1.64 -21.32
N MET A 123 6.05 2.81 -20.68
CA MET A 123 4.96 3.36 -19.87
C MET A 123 4.53 2.53 -18.65
N GLN A 124 5.15 1.39 -18.38
CA GLN A 124 4.74 0.50 -17.28
C GLN A 124 5.09 1.09 -15.91
N CYS A 125 4.29 0.73 -14.92
CA CYS A 125 4.49 1.16 -13.53
C CYS A 125 5.57 0.34 -12.79
N LEU A 126 6.10 -0.71 -13.40
CA LEU A 126 7.09 -1.60 -12.80
C LEU A 126 8.50 -1.05 -13.01
N ARG A 127 9.36 -1.31 -12.02
CA ARG A 127 10.77 -0.94 -11.98
C ARG A 127 11.55 -2.04 -11.25
N ASN A 128 12.85 -2.12 -11.51
CA ASN A 128 13.76 -3.07 -10.85
C ASN A 128 13.18 -4.50 -10.79
N GLU A 129 12.57 -4.95 -11.89
CA GLU A 129 11.89 -6.23 -11.98
C GLU A 129 12.87 -7.40 -12.00
N ALA A 130 12.60 -8.41 -11.19
CA ALA A 130 13.35 -9.66 -11.15
C ALA A 130 12.42 -10.85 -10.88
N PHE A 131 12.69 -11.97 -11.53
CA PHE A 131 12.04 -13.24 -11.25
C PHE A 131 13.12 -14.27 -10.89
N GLU A 132 12.98 -14.94 -9.74
CA GLU A 132 14.04 -15.79 -9.16
C GLU A 132 15.38 -15.03 -9.06
N SER A 133 15.30 -13.77 -8.66
CA SER A 133 16.43 -12.82 -8.61
C SER A 133 17.15 -12.57 -9.95
N VAL A 134 16.59 -13.03 -11.08
CA VAL A 134 17.08 -12.74 -12.43
C VAL A 134 16.34 -11.50 -12.96
N PRO A 135 17.05 -10.39 -13.25
CA PRO A 135 16.43 -9.19 -13.78
C PRO A 135 15.74 -9.45 -15.13
N PHE A 136 14.57 -8.85 -15.33
CA PHE A 136 13.88 -8.87 -16.62
C PHE A 136 13.18 -7.53 -16.86
N THR A 137 12.68 -7.33 -18.09
CA THR A 137 11.83 -6.18 -18.41
C THR A 137 10.42 -6.68 -18.58
N TYR A 138 9.48 -6.15 -17.79
CA TYR A 138 8.07 -6.50 -17.94
C TYR A 138 7.52 -6.00 -19.27
N LEU A 139 6.85 -6.89 -19.99
CA LEU A 139 6.15 -6.61 -21.24
C LEU A 139 4.69 -7.09 -21.14
N PRO A 140 3.74 -6.51 -21.90
CA PRO A 140 2.33 -6.89 -21.82
C PRO A 140 2.01 -8.36 -22.15
N ASP A 141 2.89 -9.04 -22.87
CA ASP A 141 2.79 -10.45 -23.22
C ASP A 141 3.40 -11.38 -22.16
N TRP A 142 4.08 -10.82 -21.15
CA TRP A 142 4.65 -11.58 -20.05
C TRP A 142 3.55 -12.23 -19.21
N ARG A 143 3.65 -13.54 -19.03
CA ARG A 143 2.68 -14.32 -18.26
C ARG A 143 3.18 -14.55 -16.85
N LEU A 144 2.34 -14.25 -15.87
CA LEU A 144 2.64 -14.49 -14.46
C LEU A 144 2.89 -15.99 -14.20
N PRO A 145 4.10 -16.38 -13.75
CA PRO A 145 4.40 -17.77 -13.42
C PRO A 145 3.52 -18.30 -12.29
N ALA A 146 3.32 -19.62 -12.24
CA ALA A 146 2.50 -20.24 -11.21
C ALA A 146 3.21 -20.37 -9.85
N PHE A 147 4.54 -20.33 -9.84
CA PHE A 147 5.40 -20.49 -8.67
C PHE A 147 6.66 -19.64 -8.84
N GLY A 148 7.40 -19.49 -7.75
CA GLY A 148 8.66 -18.74 -7.70
C GLY A 148 8.53 -17.37 -7.04
N THR A 149 9.64 -16.63 -7.02
CA THR A 149 9.72 -15.31 -6.38
C THR A 149 9.75 -14.20 -7.43
N LEU A 150 8.76 -13.31 -7.36
CA LEU A 150 8.66 -12.13 -8.21
C LEU A 150 8.95 -10.87 -7.38
N GLU A 151 9.93 -10.09 -7.82
CA GLU A 151 10.36 -8.87 -7.14
C GLU A 151 10.29 -7.67 -8.08
N PHE A 152 9.75 -6.54 -7.61
CA PHE A 152 9.74 -5.30 -8.37
C PHE A 152 9.42 -4.11 -7.45
N ASP A 153 9.78 -2.91 -7.90
CA ASP A 153 9.26 -1.65 -7.38
C ASP A 153 8.06 -1.21 -8.23
N PHE A 154 6.91 -1.01 -7.58
CA PHE A 154 5.71 -0.51 -8.25
C PHE A 154 5.56 0.99 -8.02
N VAL A 155 5.37 1.74 -9.09
CA VAL A 155 5.34 3.19 -9.07
C VAL A 155 4.21 3.72 -9.96
N VAL A 156 3.19 4.32 -9.34
CA VAL A 156 2.10 4.96 -10.08
C VAL A 156 2.49 6.41 -10.39
N PRO A 157 2.56 6.84 -11.65
CA PRO A 157 3.08 8.16 -12.01
C PRO A 157 2.14 9.33 -11.68
N ARG A 158 0.92 9.06 -11.21
CA ARG A 158 -0.09 10.09 -10.90
C ARG A 158 0.42 11.10 -9.89
N ARG A 159 0.34 12.38 -10.26
CA ARG A 159 0.67 13.51 -9.39
C ARG A 159 -0.61 14.22 -8.93
N PRO A 160 -0.58 14.91 -7.78
CA PRO A 160 -1.65 15.80 -7.38
C PRO A 160 -1.91 16.85 -8.46
N SER A 161 -3.18 17.13 -8.76
CA SER A 161 -3.51 18.25 -9.66
C SER A 161 -3.13 19.59 -9.03
N SER A 162 -2.86 20.61 -9.84
CA SER A 162 -2.54 21.95 -9.35
C SER A 162 -3.66 22.57 -8.48
N LYS A 163 -4.92 22.19 -8.74
CA LYS A 163 -6.14 22.67 -8.07
C LYS A 163 -6.34 22.10 -6.67
N VAL A 164 -5.64 21.03 -6.33
CA VAL A 164 -5.80 20.35 -5.04
C VAL A 164 -5.08 21.12 -3.95
N GLU A 165 -5.73 21.28 -2.80
CA GLU A 165 -5.14 21.92 -1.63
C GLU A 165 -4.34 20.93 -0.79
N VAL A 166 -3.26 21.43 -0.21
CA VAL A 166 -2.47 20.71 0.80
C VAL A 166 -3.24 20.75 2.11
N LEU A 167 -3.06 19.74 2.97
CA LEU A 167 -3.58 19.78 4.34
C LEU A 167 -3.23 21.12 5.01
N SER A 168 -4.22 21.76 5.63
CA SER A 168 -3.96 22.95 6.45
C SER A 168 -3.04 22.58 7.62
N GLU A 169 -2.32 23.55 8.18
CA GLU A 169 -1.45 23.28 9.34
C GLU A 169 -2.23 22.71 10.53
N GLU A 170 -3.51 23.09 10.70
CA GLU A 170 -4.41 22.53 11.71
C GLU A 170 -4.72 21.05 11.45
N GLN A 171 -5.12 20.70 10.22
CA GLN A 171 -5.39 19.31 9.84
C GLN A 171 -4.13 18.44 9.92
N PHE A 172 -2.99 19.00 9.51
CA PHE A 172 -1.71 18.32 9.60
C PHE A 172 -1.28 18.11 11.06
N ALA A 173 -1.52 19.08 11.94
CA ALA A 173 -1.26 18.93 13.38
C ALA A 173 -2.12 17.81 14.00
N LEU A 174 -3.40 17.71 13.62
CA LEU A 174 -4.28 16.61 14.03
C LEU A 174 -3.77 15.26 13.53
N LEU A 175 -3.36 15.16 12.26
CA LEU A 175 -2.76 13.95 11.70
C LEU A 175 -1.49 13.56 12.48
N LEU A 176 -0.61 14.52 12.75
CA LEU A 176 0.63 14.29 13.47
C LEU A 176 0.39 13.84 14.91
N ALA A 177 -0.59 14.42 15.58
CA ALA A 177 -1.02 14.02 16.92
C ALA A 177 -1.61 12.60 16.91
N ALA A 178 -2.53 12.31 15.98
CA ALA A 178 -3.14 11.00 15.81
C ALA A 178 -2.11 9.92 15.52
N MET A 179 -1.08 10.24 14.72
CA MET A 179 0.08 9.39 14.59
C MET A 179 0.72 9.27 15.98
N LYS A 180 1.34 10.32 16.54
CA LYS A 180 2.15 10.25 17.78
C LYS A 180 1.50 9.52 18.96
N GLN A 181 0.23 9.81 19.25
CA GLN A 181 -0.49 9.33 20.43
C GLN A 181 -0.98 7.89 20.29
N ASN A 182 -1.02 7.35 19.07
CA ASN A 182 -1.50 5.98 18.86
C ASN A 182 -0.49 4.96 19.40
N VAL A 183 -0.97 4.09 20.30
CA VAL A 183 -0.22 3.03 20.97
C VAL A 183 0.12 1.85 20.06
N ALA A 184 -0.51 1.75 18.88
CA ALA A 184 -0.25 0.69 17.93
C ALA A 184 1.20 0.73 17.42
N PRO A 185 1.75 -0.43 17.01
CA PRO A 185 3.07 -0.51 16.40
C PRO A 185 3.21 0.47 15.24
N LEU A 186 4.42 1.02 15.09
CA LEU A 186 4.72 2.06 14.10
C LEU A 186 4.37 1.63 12.66
N VAL A 187 4.62 0.36 12.34
CA VAL A 187 4.23 -0.23 11.05
C VAL A 187 2.71 -0.15 10.83
N MET A 188 1.88 -0.49 11.83
CA MET A 188 0.42 -0.43 11.72
C MET A 188 -0.08 0.99 11.51
N ARG A 189 0.54 1.97 12.18
CA ARG A 189 0.24 3.39 12.00
C ARG A 189 0.53 3.86 10.58
N ILE A 190 1.64 3.40 9.98
CA ILE A 190 2.00 3.72 8.59
C ILE A 190 1.04 3.05 7.60
N LEU A 191 0.62 1.81 7.87
CA LEU A 191 -0.38 1.13 7.03
C LEU A 191 -1.75 1.82 7.09
N ALA A 192 -2.18 2.25 8.27
CA ALA A 192 -3.39 3.06 8.43
C ALA A 192 -3.28 4.38 7.65
N LEU A 193 -2.13 5.05 7.73
CA LEU A 193 -1.84 6.23 6.93
C LEU A 193 -1.88 5.92 5.42
N ARG A 194 -1.33 4.78 4.97
CA ARG A 194 -1.40 4.36 3.56
C ARG A 194 -2.85 4.26 3.08
N ARG A 195 -3.74 3.64 3.86
CA ARG A 195 -5.18 3.54 3.54
C ARG A 195 -5.87 4.91 3.48
N ALA A 196 -5.50 5.83 4.38
CA ALA A 196 -6.05 7.18 4.43
C ALA A 196 -5.44 8.15 3.38
N SER A 197 -4.22 7.87 2.91
CA SER A 197 -3.40 8.77 2.10
C SER A 197 -4.04 9.20 0.78
N GLN A 198 -4.98 8.42 0.27
CA GLN A 198 -5.73 8.75 -0.96
C GLN A 198 -6.58 10.02 -0.85
N ARG A 199 -6.89 10.47 0.37
CA ARG A 199 -7.75 11.64 0.63
C ARG A 199 -6.99 12.88 1.06
N LEU A 200 -5.66 12.83 1.09
CA LEU A 200 -4.84 13.92 1.57
C LEU A 200 -3.67 14.21 0.63
N TYR A 201 -3.22 15.45 0.69
CA TYR A 201 -2.06 15.94 -0.04
C TYR A 201 -1.22 16.74 0.94
N VAL A 202 0.09 16.57 0.85
CA VAL A 202 1.05 17.10 1.82
C VAL A 202 2.09 17.94 1.10
N SER A 203 2.70 18.88 1.83
CA SER A 203 3.90 19.57 1.34
C SER A 203 5.17 18.78 1.67
N CYS A 204 6.29 19.08 1.01
CA CYS A 204 7.60 18.54 1.36
C CYS A 204 7.95 18.84 2.83
N GLU A 205 7.63 20.04 3.31
CA GLU A 205 7.87 20.42 4.71
C GLU A 205 7.04 19.58 5.69
N GLN A 206 5.78 19.32 5.37
CA GLN A 206 4.90 18.46 6.18
C GLN A 206 5.44 17.02 6.22
N VAL A 207 5.89 16.47 5.08
CA VAL A 207 6.55 15.16 5.06
C VAL A 207 7.82 15.17 5.91
N ALA A 208 8.66 16.20 5.81
CA ALA A 208 9.88 16.31 6.61
C ALA A 208 9.60 16.36 8.12
N LYS A 209 8.60 17.15 8.54
CA LYS A 209 8.12 17.25 9.93
C LYS A 209 7.58 15.90 10.44
N LEU A 210 6.80 15.19 9.62
CA LEU A 210 6.26 13.89 9.97
C LEU A 210 7.36 12.85 10.13
N VAL A 211 8.25 12.69 9.14
CA VAL A 211 9.37 11.73 9.20
C VAL A 211 10.24 11.97 10.44
N SER A 212 10.62 13.23 10.69
CA SER A 212 11.43 13.59 11.87
C SER A 212 10.73 13.26 13.19
N SER A 213 9.40 13.46 13.24
CA SER A 213 8.58 13.09 14.40
C SER A 213 8.50 11.59 14.63
N MET A 214 8.40 10.79 13.56
CA MET A 214 8.33 9.33 13.67
C MET A 214 9.69 8.72 14.02
N ARG A 215 10.80 9.28 13.51
CA ARG A 215 12.17 8.88 13.88
C ARG A 215 12.40 8.96 15.39
N GLY A 216 11.92 10.04 16.03
CA GLY A 216 12.02 10.21 17.47
C GLY A 216 11.28 9.15 18.29
N LEU A 217 10.27 8.48 17.71
CA LEU A 217 9.54 7.39 18.34
C LEU A 217 10.27 6.04 18.19
N SER A 218 10.82 5.75 17.00
CA SER A 218 11.64 4.55 16.78
C SER A 218 12.83 4.48 17.74
N SER A 219 13.50 5.62 17.97
CA SER A 219 14.67 5.67 18.87
C SER A 219 14.37 5.40 20.34
N ARG A 220 13.09 5.39 20.77
CA ARG A 220 12.69 5.17 22.17
C ARG A 220 12.30 3.72 22.47
N GLY A 221 12.03 2.91 21.44
CA GLY A 221 11.42 1.57 21.59
C GLY A 221 12.35 0.37 21.41
N GLU A 222 13.57 0.54 20.88
CA GLU A 222 14.49 -0.58 20.65
C GLU A 222 15.64 -0.60 21.66
N PRO A 223 15.86 -1.71 22.40
CA PRO A 223 17.13 -1.91 23.09
C PRO A 223 18.24 -2.01 22.03
N ARG A 224 19.20 -1.09 22.12
CA ARG A 224 20.40 -1.10 21.27
C ARG A 224 21.09 -2.46 21.41
N LEU A 225 20.98 -3.31 20.39
CA LEU A 225 21.95 -4.39 20.19
C LEU A 225 23.31 -3.73 20.07
N GLU A 226 24.17 -3.95 21.07
CA GLU A 226 25.49 -3.34 21.15
C GLU A 226 26.30 -3.68 19.90
N GLU A 227 26.49 -2.68 19.04
CA GLU A 227 27.50 -2.71 18.00
C GLU A 227 28.88 -2.84 18.68
N ARG A 228 29.46 -4.02 18.55
CA ARG A 228 30.87 -4.29 18.85
C ARG A 228 31.73 -3.24 18.16
N LYS A 229 32.36 -2.39 18.98
CA LYS A 229 33.37 -1.40 18.63
C LYS A 229 34.43 -2.01 17.69
N SER A 230 34.41 -1.63 16.43
CA SER A 230 35.60 -1.67 15.57
C SER A 230 35.99 -0.23 15.22
N ARG A 231 37.19 0.14 15.67
CA ARG A 231 37.81 1.46 15.52
C ARG A 231 38.10 1.73 14.04
N GLY A 232 37.51 2.79 13.51
CA GLY A 232 37.92 3.39 12.24
C GLY A 232 37.12 4.67 12.00
N ARG A 233 37.74 5.84 12.20
CA ARG A 233 37.16 7.16 11.92
C ARG A 233 36.90 7.31 10.41
N ARG A 234 35.74 6.83 9.96
CA ARG A 234 34.99 7.42 8.85
C ARG A 234 33.65 7.83 9.45
N ARG A 235 33.15 9.03 9.14
CA ARG A 235 31.80 9.45 9.54
C ARG A 235 30.83 8.40 9.01
N HIS A 236 30.42 7.46 9.85
CA HIS A 236 29.49 6.41 9.48
C HIS A 236 28.14 7.11 9.31
N VAL A 237 27.79 7.38 8.06
CA VAL A 237 26.49 7.92 7.70
C VAL A 237 25.50 6.80 8.01
N GLN A 238 24.61 7.01 8.99
CA GLN A 238 23.58 6.02 9.29
C GLN A 238 22.65 5.90 8.07
N PRO A 239 22.37 4.67 7.60
CA PRO A 239 21.38 4.46 6.55
C PRO A 239 20.01 4.94 7.04
N ALA A 240 19.16 5.39 6.11
CA ALA A 240 17.79 5.77 6.45
C ALA A 240 17.06 4.59 7.11
N HIS A 241 16.34 4.84 8.20
CA HIS A 241 15.64 3.79 8.93
C HIS A 241 14.54 3.18 8.03
N PRO A 242 14.32 1.85 8.01
CA PRO A 242 13.35 1.20 7.11
C PRO A 242 11.96 1.85 7.13
N VAL A 243 11.50 2.25 8.32
CA VAL A 243 10.25 3.00 8.56
C VAL A 243 10.15 4.28 7.74
N GLU A 244 11.23 5.03 7.60
CA GLU A 244 11.24 6.31 6.90
C GLU A 244 11.08 6.12 5.40
N ILE A 245 11.72 5.08 4.85
CA ILE A 245 11.59 4.68 3.45
C ILE A 245 10.13 4.28 3.16
N VAL A 246 9.52 3.47 4.03
CA VAL A 246 8.12 3.08 3.87
C VAL A 246 7.20 4.30 3.99
N LEU A 247 7.41 5.17 4.96
CA LEU A 247 6.60 6.39 5.12
C LEU A 247 6.73 7.33 3.91
N LEU A 248 7.95 7.49 3.37
CA LEU A 248 8.16 8.26 2.15
C LEU A 248 7.45 7.61 0.97
N SER A 249 7.53 6.28 0.80
CA SER A 249 6.83 5.57 -0.29
C SER A 249 5.32 5.79 -0.24
N VAL A 250 4.73 5.86 0.96
CA VAL A 250 3.30 6.14 1.16
C VAL A 250 2.92 7.54 0.70
N LEU A 251 3.78 8.54 0.97
CA LEU A 251 3.44 9.95 0.80
C LEU A 251 4.01 10.58 -0.47
N PHE A 252 5.03 9.99 -1.11
CA PHE A 252 5.79 10.62 -2.19
C PHE A 252 4.92 11.09 -3.36
N PHE A 253 3.92 10.29 -3.75
CA PHE A 253 2.97 10.64 -4.82
C PHE A 253 1.82 11.55 -4.34
N ARG A 254 1.78 11.88 -3.05
CA ARG A 254 0.84 12.84 -2.43
C ARG A 254 1.49 14.19 -2.15
N ILE A 255 2.79 14.35 -2.44
CA ILE A 255 3.51 15.61 -2.29
C ILE A 255 3.10 16.56 -3.43
N LYS A 256 2.53 17.71 -3.08
CA LYS A 256 2.11 18.72 -4.07
C LYS A 256 3.30 19.46 -4.67
N ASP A 257 4.20 19.91 -3.83
CA ASP A 257 5.42 20.66 -4.16
C ASP A 257 6.63 19.74 -4.42
N TYR A 258 6.40 18.61 -5.10
CA TYR A 258 7.40 17.56 -5.30
C TYR A 258 8.68 18.05 -6.02
N THR A 259 8.60 19.15 -6.79
CA THR A 259 9.75 19.81 -7.41
C THR A 259 10.78 20.28 -6.37
N SER A 260 10.31 20.61 -5.17
CA SER A 260 11.14 21.00 -4.03
C SER A 260 11.68 19.81 -3.23
N ALA A 261 11.23 18.58 -3.51
CA ALA A 261 11.59 17.39 -2.75
C ALA A 261 13.11 17.18 -2.69
N GLY A 262 13.81 17.37 -3.83
CA GLY A 262 15.27 17.27 -3.90
C GLY A 262 15.96 18.10 -2.81
N ARG A 263 15.57 19.36 -2.70
CA ARG A 263 16.12 20.27 -1.70
C ARG A 263 15.61 19.97 -0.30
N VAL A 264 14.29 19.96 -0.11
CA VAL A 264 13.66 19.95 1.22
C VAL A 264 13.75 18.58 1.89
N LEU A 265 13.66 17.47 1.16
CA LEU A 265 13.67 16.13 1.74
C LEU A 265 15.07 15.52 1.77
N PHE A 266 15.88 15.73 0.73
CA PHE A 266 17.14 15.01 0.55
C PHE A 266 18.39 15.86 0.83
N LEU A 267 18.42 17.15 0.48
CA LEU A 267 19.60 18.01 0.74
C LEU A 267 19.59 18.67 2.11
N GLU A 268 18.44 19.17 2.54
CA GLU A 268 18.23 19.89 3.79
C GLU A 268 17.41 19.07 4.79
N GLY A 269 16.78 17.99 4.33
CA GLY A 269 15.75 17.26 5.05
C GLY A 269 16.20 16.02 5.82
N PRO A 270 15.22 15.20 6.26
CA PRO A 270 15.49 14.03 7.09
C PRO A 270 16.24 12.92 6.36
N PHE A 271 16.26 12.93 5.02
CA PHE A 271 16.96 11.95 4.18
C PHE A 271 18.35 12.43 3.73
N LYS A 272 18.92 13.43 4.41
CA LYS A 272 20.27 13.92 4.16
C LYS A 272 21.32 12.88 4.55
N SER A 273 21.50 11.89 3.68
CA SER A 273 22.57 10.89 3.74
C SER A 273 23.01 10.59 2.31
N GLY A 274 24.30 10.36 2.10
CA GLY A 274 24.91 10.09 0.78
C GLY A 274 24.49 8.77 0.13
N ALA A 275 23.29 8.27 0.42
CA ALA A 275 22.69 7.15 -0.29
C ALA A 275 22.41 7.60 -1.73
N ARG A 276 23.10 6.97 -2.69
CA ARG A 276 22.68 7.03 -4.08
C ARG A 276 21.33 6.33 -4.17
N TRP A 277 20.28 7.10 -4.41
CA TRP A 277 19.00 6.57 -4.86
C TRP A 277 19.19 6.23 -6.34
N HIS A 278 19.42 4.95 -6.63
CA HIS A 278 19.40 4.40 -7.98
C HIS A 278 18.01 3.84 -8.25
#